data_AF-A0A2H9T3Y7-F1
#
_entry.id   AF-A0A2H9T3Y7-F1
#
_cell.length_a   1.000
_cell.length_b   1.000
_cell.length_c   1.000
_cell.angle_alpha   90.00
_cell.angle_beta   90.00
_cell.angle_gamma   90.00
#
_symmetry.space_group_name_H-M   'P 1'
#
loop_
_entity.id
_entity.type
_entity.pdbx_description
1 polymer ?
#
loop_
_entity_poly.entity_id
_entity_poly.type
_entity_poly.pdbx_seq_one_letter_code
_entity_poly.pdbx_strand_id
1 'polypeptide(L)'
;MCTLAEGERNDKYVDGNKFHLTVHPKYLSAAFDHISPWLFSDDNPFGIWKVTDQEVVINHLERTGVDTESLSALERKPQTDPERFYCGVQFTFYCTPDRIEADDSGEKTSVYQVSAIKRMSLFLQELERVLSEKGIPAGIVPDSDILVPKGRYISYRKEGISQRLGGNNEWKALMSEPMYRLITTVSE
;
A
#
# COMPACT_ATOMS: atom_id res chain seq x y z
N MET A 1 -2.27 33.07 18.70
CA MET A 1 -3.53 32.37 18.39
C MET A 1 -3.90 32.71 16.96
N CYS A 2 -3.61 31.81 16.03
CA CYS A 2 -3.96 31.96 14.63
C CYS A 2 -5.17 31.06 14.39
N THR A 3 -6.35 31.68 14.36
CA THR A 3 -7.60 31.05 13.93
C THR A 3 -7.54 30.88 12.42
N LEU A 4 -7.36 29.64 11.96
CA LEU A 4 -7.58 29.29 10.56
C LEU A 4 -9.08 29.34 10.29
N ALA A 5 -9.46 30.03 9.22
CA ALA A 5 -10.82 30.18 8.77
C ALA A 5 -11.46 28.80 8.51
N GLU A 6 -12.72 28.65 8.93
CA GLU A 6 -13.59 27.53 8.58
C GLU A 6 -13.82 27.54 7.06
N GLY A 7 -12.95 26.86 6.30
CA GLY A 7 -13.03 26.86 4.84
C GLY A 7 -12.03 25.97 4.09
N GLU A 8 -10.96 25.48 4.72
CA GLU A 8 -9.96 24.65 4.04
C GLU A 8 -9.59 23.41 4.86
N ARG A 9 -10.57 22.52 5.06
CA ARG A 9 -10.22 21.09 5.19
C ARG A 9 -10.15 20.54 3.78
N ASN A 10 -8.96 20.60 3.18
CA ASN A 10 -8.60 19.75 2.07
C ASN A 10 -8.44 18.32 2.60
N ASP A 11 -9.52 17.73 3.10
CA ASP A 11 -9.60 16.31 3.39
C ASP A 11 -9.56 15.62 2.02
N LYS A 12 -8.34 15.36 1.53
CA LYS A 12 -8.09 14.58 0.32
C LYS A 12 -8.85 13.27 0.47
N TYR A 13 -9.97 13.14 -0.22
CA TYR A 13 -10.80 11.94 -0.17
C TYR A 13 -9.92 10.73 -0.48
N VAL A 14 -9.98 9.69 0.35
CA VAL A 14 -9.42 8.38 0.02
C VAL A 14 -10.59 7.52 -0.43
N ASP A 15 -10.48 6.93 -1.62
CA ASP A 15 -11.56 6.19 -2.28
C ASP A 15 -11.48 4.67 -2.01
N GLY A 16 -10.65 4.29 -1.04
CA GLY A 16 -10.38 2.91 -0.67
C GLY A 16 -9.31 2.22 -1.50
N ASN A 17 -8.88 2.77 -2.65
CA ASN A 17 -7.75 2.23 -3.40
C ASN A 17 -6.44 2.43 -2.64
N LYS A 18 -5.67 1.36 -2.49
CA LYS A 18 -4.36 1.43 -1.85
C LYS A 18 -3.38 0.43 -2.40
N PHE A 19 -2.12 0.80 -2.32
CA PHE A 19 -1.00 -0.06 -2.60
C PHE A 19 -0.24 -0.32 -1.31
N HIS A 20 0.33 -1.50 -1.18
CA HIS A 20 1.24 -1.83 -0.10
C HIS A 20 2.60 -2.19 -0.67
N LEU A 21 3.65 -1.87 0.08
CA LEU A 21 5.01 -2.33 -0.20
C LEU A 21 5.42 -3.28 0.91
N THR A 22 5.90 -4.45 0.50
CA THR A 22 6.19 -5.58 1.38
C THR A 22 7.65 -6.00 1.26
N VAL A 23 8.43 -5.81 2.33
CA VAL A 23 9.84 -6.24 2.42
C VAL A 23 10.02 -7.24 3.54
N HIS A 24 11.14 -7.96 3.53
CA HIS A 24 11.46 -8.86 4.62
C HIS A 24 11.64 -8.06 5.93
N PRO A 25 11.08 -8.52 7.07
CA PRO A 25 11.03 -7.72 8.31
C PRO A 25 12.40 -7.23 8.79
N LYS A 26 13.45 -8.06 8.67
CA LYS A 26 14.83 -7.70 9.04
C LYS A 26 15.43 -6.55 8.19
N TYR A 27 14.82 -6.22 7.06
CA TYR A 27 15.33 -5.23 6.10
C TYR A 27 14.46 -3.97 6.03
N LEU A 28 13.46 -3.80 6.91
CA LEU A 28 12.55 -2.65 6.85
C LEU A 28 13.29 -1.31 6.94
N SER A 29 14.24 -1.17 7.88
CA SER A 29 15.03 0.06 8.02
C SER A 29 15.87 0.34 6.76
N ALA A 30 16.60 -0.66 6.25
CA ALA A 30 17.41 -0.50 5.05
C ALA A 30 16.56 -0.18 3.81
N ALA A 31 15.39 -0.83 3.68
CA ALA A 31 14.43 -0.53 2.63
C ALA A 31 13.95 0.92 2.72
N PHE A 32 13.55 1.37 3.91
CA PHE A 32 13.14 2.76 4.17
C PHE A 32 14.23 3.74 3.76
N ASP A 33 15.48 3.53 4.19
CA ASP A 33 16.59 4.41 3.85
C ASP A 33 16.77 4.53 2.32
N HIS A 34 16.68 3.41 1.61
CA HIS A 34 16.80 3.39 0.16
C HIS A 34 15.66 4.08 -0.58
N ILE A 35 14.42 3.96 -0.11
CA ILE A 35 13.25 4.53 -0.80
C ILE A 35 12.84 5.91 -0.27
N SER A 36 13.38 6.35 0.87
CA SER A 36 13.08 7.64 1.48
C SER A 36 13.21 8.84 0.53
N PRO A 37 14.19 8.91 -0.41
CA PRO A 37 14.25 10.02 -1.36
C PRO A 37 13.01 10.13 -2.24
N TRP A 38 12.35 9.00 -2.56
CA TRP A 38 11.09 8.97 -3.31
C TRP A 38 9.91 9.26 -2.40
N LEU A 39 9.87 8.68 -1.20
CA LEU A 39 8.77 8.91 -0.24
C LEU A 39 8.61 10.39 0.13
N PHE A 40 9.72 11.10 0.27
CA PHE A 40 9.76 12.52 0.64
C PHE A 40 9.94 13.48 -0.54
N SER A 41 9.94 12.98 -1.77
CA SER A 41 10.00 13.84 -2.96
C SER A 41 8.71 14.64 -3.12
N ASP A 42 8.82 15.88 -3.58
CA ASP A 42 7.68 16.69 -4.03
C ASP A 42 6.92 16.03 -5.20
N ASP A 43 7.58 15.12 -5.92
CA ASP A 43 6.99 14.35 -7.02
C ASP A 43 6.26 13.07 -6.56
N ASN A 44 6.22 12.78 -5.25
CA ASN A 44 5.48 11.63 -4.73
C ASN A 44 3.97 11.79 -5.04
N PRO A 45 3.37 10.91 -5.87
CA PRO A 45 1.97 11.04 -6.25
C PRO A 45 1.00 10.62 -5.13
N PHE A 46 1.51 9.99 -4.06
CA PHE A 46 0.71 9.58 -2.91
C PHE A 46 0.81 10.61 -1.79
N GLY A 47 -0.20 11.49 -1.72
CA GLY A 47 -0.28 12.52 -0.68
C GLY A 47 -0.51 11.98 0.73
N ILE A 48 -0.90 10.71 0.87
CA ILE A 48 -1.10 10.04 2.16
C ILE A 48 -0.46 8.65 2.07
N TRP A 49 0.48 8.39 2.97
CA TRP A 49 1.10 7.09 3.15
C TRP A 49 1.52 6.89 4.60
N LYS A 50 1.80 5.65 4.97
CA LYS A 50 2.32 5.29 6.29
C LYS A 50 3.33 4.15 6.20
N VAL A 51 4.17 4.05 7.21
CA VAL A 51 5.06 2.92 7.47
C VAL A 51 4.75 2.33 8.85
N THR A 52 4.83 1.01 8.98
CA THR A 52 4.63 0.29 10.23
C THR A 52 5.76 0.63 11.21
N ASP A 53 5.38 1.00 12.44
CA ASP A 53 6.29 0.99 13.58
C ASP A 53 6.52 -0.46 14.02
N GLN A 54 7.66 -1.01 13.62
CA GLN A 54 7.95 -2.42 13.81
C GLN A 54 8.19 -2.78 15.28
N GLU A 55 8.69 -1.85 16.10
CA GLU A 55 8.93 -2.09 17.52
C GLU A 55 7.60 -2.26 18.26
N VAL A 56 6.60 -1.44 17.94
CA VAL A 56 5.25 -1.59 18.50
C VAL A 56 4.63 -2.94 18.13
N VAL A 57 4.80 -3.37 16.87
CA VAL A 57 4.27 -4.66 16.41
C VAL A 57 5.00 -5.84 17.05
N ILE A 58 6.33 -5.81 17.14
CA ILE A 58 7.14 -6.85 17.81
C ILE A 58 6.69 -6.99 19.27
N ASN A 59 6.63 -5.88 20.01
CA ASN A 59 6.20 -5.88 21.41
C ASN A 59 4.79 -6.47 21.59
N HIS A 60 3.89 -6.25 20.63
CA HIS A 60 2.55 -6.84 20.65
C HIS A 60 2.57 -8.36 20.39
N LEU A 61 3.36 -8.80 19.41
CA LEU A 61 3.49 -10.22 19.06
C LEU A 61 4.11 -11.02 20.22
N GLU A 62 5.18 -10.50 20.84
CA GLU A 62 5.82 -11.16 21.98
C GLU A 62 4.88 -11.28 23.19
N ARG A 63 4.08 -10.24 23.46
CA ARG A 63 3.05 -10.27 24.52
C ARG A 63 1.96 -11.31 24.29
N THR A 64 1.69 -11.64 23.02
CA THR A 64 0.71 -12.67 22.65
C THR A 64 1.34 -14.05 22.48
N GLY A 65 2.63 -14.20 22.82
CA GLY A 65 3.36 -15.47 22.78
C GLY A 65 3.82 -15.87 21.39
N VAL A 66 3.84 -14.93 20.44
CA VAL A 66 4.29 -15.17 19.06
C VAL A 66 5.77 -14.80 18.94
N ASP A 67 6.60 -15.80 18.61
CA ASP A 67 8.02 -15.59 18.33
C ASP A 67 8.23 -14.99 16.93
N THR A 68 8.86 -13.82 16.88
CA THR A 68 9.08 -13.05 15.65
C THR A 68 10.21 -13.63 14.78
N GLU A 69 11.19 -14.32 15.36
CA GLU A 69 12.22 -15.05 14.60
C GLU A 69 11.55 -16.16 13.79
N SER A 70 10.70 -16.95 14.44
CA SER A 70 9.87 -17.97 13.79
C SER A 70 8.98 -17.37 12.70
N LEU A 71 8.30 -16.23 12.94
CA LEU A 71 7.48 -15.55 11.91
C LEU A 71 8.27 -15.15 10.67
N SER A 72 9.50 -14.67 10.85
CA SER A 72 10.35 -14.29 9.72
C SER A 72 10.86 -15.49 8.91
N ALA A 73 10.94 -16.67 9.52
CA ALA A 73 11.34 -17.93 8.90
C ALA A 73 10.18 -18.76 8.35
N LEU A 74 8.94 -18.37 8.64
CA LEU A 74 7.75 -19.15 8.32
C LEU A 74 7.35 -19.01 6.85
N GLU A 75 7.19 -20.14 6.16
CA GLU A 75 6.54 -20.24 4.84
C GLU A 75 5.00 -20.25 4.95
N ARG A 76 4.43 -19.62 5.99
CA ARG A 76 2.97 -19.51 6.15
C ARG A 76 2.50 -18.08 6.00
N LYS A 77 1.27 -17.91 5.52
CA LYS A 77 0.61 -16.61 5.47
C LYS A 77 0.31 -16.09 6.89
N PRO A 78 0.38 -14.76 7.11
CA PRO A 78 0.00 -14.15 8.37
C PRO A 78 -1.48 -14.42 8.68
N GLN A 79 -1.78 -14.74 9.93
CA GLN A 79 -3.14 -15.09 10.39
C GLN A 79 -3.81 -13.95 11.19
N THR A 80 -3.03 -12.94 11.58
CA THR A 80 -3.52 -11.80 12.36
C THR A 80 -3.03 -10.50 11.74
N ASP A 81 -3.69 -9.38 12.06
CA ASP A 81 -3.24 -8.06 11.62
C ASP A 81 -1.80 -7.73 12.10
N PRO A 82 -1.41 -7.99 13.37
CA PRO A 82 -0.02 -7.82 13.80
C PRO A 82 1.00 -8.65 12.99
N GLU A 83 0.72 -9.93 12.73
CA GLU A 83 1.58 -10.75 11.86
C GLU A 83 1.64 -10.18 10.43
N ARG A 84 0.49 -9.71 9.92
CA ARG A 84 0.38 -9.11 8.58
C ARG A 84 1.25 -7.88 8.48
N PHE A 85 1.24 -6.99 9.47
CA PHE A 85 2.06 -5.78 9.48
C PHE A 85 3.54 -6.03 9.77
N TYR A 86 3.87 -7.14 10.44
CA TYR A 86 5.26 -7.53 10.66
C TYR A 86 5.87 -8.13 9.39
N CYS A 87 5.25 -9.20 8.85
CA CYS A 87 5.76 -9.98 7.73
C CYS A 87 5.57 -9.32 6.37
N GLY A 88 4.62 -8.39 6.25
CA GLY A 88 4.34 -7.70 5.00
C GLY A 88 3.65 -6.37 5.19
N VAL A 89 3.24 -5.78 4.06
CA VAL A 89 2.47 -4.52 3.98
C VAL A 89 2.98 -3.41 4.90
N GLN A 90 4.29 -3.36 5.12
CA GLN A 90 4.90 -2.45 6.08
C GLN A 90 4.72 -1.00 5.65
N PHE A 91 4.58 -0.76 4.34
CA PHE A 91 4.16 0.54 3.84
C PHE A 91 2.77 0.45 3.23
N THR A 92 1.98 1.49 3.41
CA THR A 92 0.67 1.64 2.76
C THR A 92 0.61 3.00 2.08
N PHE A 93 0.27 3.01 0.80
CA PHE A 93 0.06 4.19 -0.04
C PHE A 93 -1.42 4.30 -0.37
N TYR A 94 -2.06 5.41 0.02
CA TYR A 94 -3.47 5.64 -0.22
C TYR A 94 -3.66 6.46 -1.49
N CYS A 95 -4.52 6.00 -2.39
CA CYS A 95 -4.86 6.76 -3.58
C CYS A 95 -5.81 7.89 -3.20
N THR A 96 -5.59 9.06 -3.79
CA THR A 96 -6.47 10.23 -3.65
C THR A 96 -6.88 10.66 -5.05
N PRO A 97 -8.17 10.58 -5.42
CA PRO A 97 -8.63 11.08 -6.70
C PRO A 97 -8.42 12.60 -6.80
N ASP A 98 -8.23 13.09 -8.02
CA ASP A 98 -8.07 14.52 -8.29
C ASP A 98 -9.34 15.30 -7.93
N ARG A 99 -10.51 14.67 -8.09
CA ARG A 99 -11.80 15.19 -7.64
C ARG A 99 -12.83 14.08 -7.45
N ILE A 100 -13.90 14.44 -6.74
CA ILE A 100 -15.12 13.63 -6.66
C ILE A 100 -16.18 14.33 -7.51
N GLU A 101 -16.80 13.58 -8.41
CA GLU A 101 -17.97 14.02 -9.17
C GLU A 101 -19.21 13.33 -8.61
N ALA A 102 -20.36 14.01 -8.64
CA ALA A 102 -21.65 13.38 -8.33
C ALA A 102 -22.46 13.33 -9.63
N ASP A 103 -23.09 12.20 -9.90
CA ASP A 103 -24.05 12.11 -11.00
C ASP A 103 -25.41 12.75 -10.64
N ASP A 104 -26.35 12.73 -11.58
CA ASP A 104 -27.70 13.28 -11.39
C ASP A 104 -28.48 12.60 -10.25
N SER A 105 -28.08 11.39 -9.84
CA SER A 105 -28.66 10.65 -8.71
C SER A 105 -28.02 11.00 -7.36
N GLY A 106 -26.93 11.78 -7.39
CA GLY A 106 -26.12 12.12 -6.21
C GLY A 106 -25.08 11.05 -5.87
N GLU A 107 -24.89 10.04 -6.72
CA GLU A 107 -23.87 9.01 -6.52
C GLU A 107 -22.48 9.59 -6.80
N LYS A 108 -21.56 9.41 -5.83
CA LYS A 108 -20.21 9.99 -5.89
C LYS A 108 -19.24 9.07 -6.60
N THR A 109 -18.60 9.57 -7.63
CA THR A 109 -17.55 8.89 -8.41
C THR A 109 -16.21 9.56 -8.20
N SER A 110 -15.19 8.74 -7.94
CA SER A 110 -13.80 9.18 -7.85
C SER A 110 -13.20 9.35 -9.25
N VAL A 111 -12.65 10.52 -9.54
CA VAL A 111 -12.09 10.84 -10.85
C VAL A 111 -10.60 11.09 -10.76
N TYR A 112 -9.85 10.34 -11.56
CA TYR A 112 -8.40 10.47 -11.69
C TYR A 112 -8.04 11.03 -13.06
N GLN A 113 -7.11 11.98 -13.08
CA GLN A 113 -6.43 12.38 -14.29
C GLN A 113 -5.48 11.28 -14.74
N VAL A 114 -5.38 11.06 -16.05
CA VAL A 114 -4.45 10.08 -16.62
C VAL A 114 -3.00 10.37 -16.21
N SER A 115 -2.63 11.66 -16.09
CA SER A 115 -1.31 12.06 -15.61
C SER A 115 -1.04 11.60 -14.17
N ALA A 116 -2.04 11.67 -13.29
CA ALA A 116 -1.93 11.19 -11.91
C ALA A 116 -1.74 9.68 -11.85
N ILE A 117 -2.53 8.91 -12.62
CA ILE A 117 -2.39 7.46 -12.73
C ILE A 117 -0.99 7.08 -13.24
N LYS A 118 -0.51 7.77 -14.29
CA LYS A 118 0.83 7.54 -14.82
C LYS A 118 1.92 7.81 -13.78
N ARG A 119 1.83 8.92 -13.03
CA ARG A 119 2.78 9.21 -11.95
C ARG A 119 2.77 8.14 -10.86
N MET A 120 1.58 7.69 -10.43
CA MET A 120 1.46 6.58 -9.47
C MET A 120 2.13 5.30 -9.98
N SER A 121 1.88 4.91 -11.24
CA SER A 121 2.50 3.71 -11.82
C SER A 121 4.02 3.83 -11.88
N LEU A 122 4.56 4.94 -12.40
CA LEU A 122 6.00 5.18 -12.49
C LEU A 122 6.67 5.20 -11.11
N PHE A 123 6.02 5.83 -10.12
CA PHE A 123 6.51 5.86 -8.75
C PHE A 123 6.62 4.44 -8.16
N LEU A 124 5.58 3.63 -8.27
CA LEU A 124 5.57 2.26 -7.76
C LEU A 124 6.62 1.39 -8.46
N GLN A 125 6.77 1.52 -9.79
CA GLN A 125 7.82 0.84 -10.56
C GLN A 125 9.22 1.23 -10.11
N GLU A 126 9.43 2.51 -9.78
CA GLU A 126 10.71 2.99 -9.32
C GLU A 126 11.06 2.46 -7.92
N LEU A 127 10.08 2.35 -7.01
CA LEU A 127 10.28 1.68 -5.72
C LEU A 127 10.65 0.20 -5.90
N GLU A 128 9.97 -0.53 -6.79
CA GLU A 128 10.30 -1.91 -7.17
C GLU A 128 11.74 -2.03 -7.68
N ARG A 129 12.14 -1.13 -8.58
CA ARG A 129 13.48 -1.11 -9.18
C ARG A 129 14.55 -0.86 -8.13
N VAL A 130 14.40 0.19 -7.31
CA VAL A 130 15.36 0.56 -6.28
C VAL A 130 15.57 -0.58 -5.29
N LEU A 131 14.49 -1.18 -4.78
CA LEU A 131 14.60 -2.29 -3.83
C LEU A 131 15.23 -3.54 -4.45
N SER A 132 14.87 -3.84 -5.71
CA SER A 132 15.46 -4.97 -6.45
C SER A 132 16.96 -4.78 -6.68
N GLU A 133 17.39 -3.60 -7.11
CA GLU A 133 18.80 -3.28 -7.37
C GLU A 133 19.65 -3.28 -6.09
N LYS A 134 19.06 -2.89 -4.97
CA LYS A 134 19.71 -2.96 -3.65
C LYS A 134 19.66 -4.36 -3.04
N GLY A 135 19.03 -5.32 -3.70
CA GLY A 135 18.95 -6.70 -3.23
C GLY A 135 18.13 -6.86 -1.95
N ILE A 136 17.18 -5.97 -1.68
CA ILE A 136 16.30 -6.06 -0.51
C ILE A 136 15.40 -7.29 -0.66
N PRO A 137 15.38 -8.25 0.26
CA PRO A 137 14.46 -9.39 0.15
C PRO A 137 13.00 -8.95 0.33
N ALA A 138 12.09 -9.51 -0.48
CA ALA A 138 10.65 -9.27 -0.36
C ALA A 138 10.08 -9.97 0.89
N GLY A 139 9.00 -9.41 1.43
CA GLY A 139 8.25 -10.02 2.54
C GLY A 139 7.11 -10.94 2.06
N ILE A 140 6.15 -11.18 2.94
CA ILE A 140 4.98 -12.01 2.65
C ILE A 140 3.79 -11.14 2.27
N VAL A 141 3.40 -11.19 1.00
CA VAL A 141 2.18 -10.51 0.52
C VAL A 141 0.95 -11.22 1.10
N PRO A 142 0.05 -10.51 1.80
CA PRO A 142 -1.14 -11.10 2.40
C PRO A 142 -2.19 -11.49 1.34
N ASP A 143 -3.06 -12.44 1.65
CA ASP A 143 -4.10 -12.92 0.72
C ASP A 143 -5.18 -11.87 0.42
N SER A 144 -5.22 -10.79 1.21
CA SER A 144 -6.10 -9.63 0.98
C SER A 144 -5.73 -8.79 -0.24
N ASP A 145 -4.56 -9.04 -0.79
CA ASP A 145 -3.89 -8.21 -1.78
C ASP A 145 -3.52 -9.03 -3.03
N ILE A 146 -3.34 -8.33 -4.15
CA ILE A 146 -2.79 -8.92 -5.38
C ILE A 146 -1.49 -8.22 -5.78
N LEU A 147 -0.46 -8.99 -6.10
CA LEU A 147 0.81 -8.43 -6.58
C LEU A 147 0.63 -7.74 -7.93
N VAL A 148 1.33 -6.62 -8.14
CA VAL A 148 1.43 -6.03 -9.48
C VAL A 148 2.24 -6.95 -10.41
N PRO A 149 1.92 -7.05 -11.71
CA PRO A 149 2.65 -7.92 -12.63
C PRO A 149 4.14 -7.62 -12.67
N LYS A 150 4.96 -8.67 -12.67
CA LYS A 150 6.44 -8.62 -12.64
C LYS A 150 7.04 -7.95 -11.38
N GLY A 151 6.22 -7.46 -10.45
CA GLY A 151 6.66 -6.90 -9.17
C GLY A 151 6.92 -7.97 -8.11
N ARG A 152 7.66 -7.58 -7.07
CA ARG A 152 8.01 -8.43 -5.93
C ARG A 152 7.57 -7.83 -4.59
N TYR A 153 7.42 -6.52 -4.51
CA TYR A 153 7.17 -5.80 -3.26
C TYR A 153 5.79 -5.15 -3.23
N ILE A 154 5.31 -4.65 -4.38
CA ILE A 154 4.09 -3.85 -4.50
C ILE A 154 2.89 -4.76 -4.73
N SER A 155 1.90 -4.60 -3.86
CA SER A 155 0.60 -5.23 -3.99
C SER A 155 -0.53 -4.19 -3.93
N TYR A 156 -1.68 -4.54 -4.50
CA TYR A 156 -2.86 -3.69 -4.56
C TYR A 156 -4.01 -4.29 -3.74
N ARG A 157 -4.79 -3.39 -3.16
CA ARG A 157 -6.04 -3.71 -2.50
C ARG A 157 -7.01 -2.54 -2.57
N LYS A 158 -8.31 -2.83 -2.56
CA LYS A 158 -9.38 -1.84 -2.35
C LYS A 158 -10.18 -2.13 -1.09
N GLU A 159 -10.31 -1.12 -0.23
CA GLU A 159 -11.21 -1.18 0.94
C GLU A 159 -12.66 -1.34 0.50
N GLY A 160 -13.44 -2.12 1.25
CA GLY A 160 -14.84 -2.45 0.89
C GLY A 160 -14.99 -3.62 -0.12
N ILE A 161 -13.90 -4.04 -0.79
CA ILE A 161 -13.93 -5.17 -1.74
C ILE A 161 -13.25 -6.42 -1.18
N SER A 162 -12.08 -6.27 -0.54
CA SER A 162 -11.38 -7.40 0.10
C SER A 162 -11.20 -7.19 1.60
N GLN A 163 -11.33 -8.27 2.37
CA GLN A 163 -11.10 -8.27 3.82
C GLN A 163 -9.60 -8.29 4.15
N ARG A 164 -9.23 -7.90 5.38
CA ARG A 164 -7.80 -7.73 5.74
C ARG A 164 -7.00 -9.03 5.80
N LEU A 165 -7.66 -10.12 6.16
CA LEU A 165 -7.07 -11.45 6.22
C LEU A 165 -7.35 -12.27 4.94
N GLY A 166 -8.00 -11.65 3.95
CA GLY A 166 -8.47 -12.31 2.74
C GLY A 166 -9.74 -13.13 2.95
N GLY A 167 -10.36 -13.51 1.84
CA GLY A 167 -11.56 -14.33 1.77
C GLY A 167 -11.63 -15.12 0.45
N ASN A 168 -12.57 -16.05 0.34
CA ASN A 168 -12.71 -16.87 -0.86
C ASN A 168 -13.05 -16.00 -2.09
N ASN A 169 -12.21 -16.09 -3.14
CA ASN A 169 -12.38 -15.43 -4.45
C ASN A 169 -12.23 -13.89 -4.50
N GLU A 170 -11.76 -13.22 -3.45
CA GLU A 170 -11.59 -11.75 -3.43
C GLU A 170 -10.58 -11.26 -4.49
N TRP A 171 -9.58 -12.08 -4.84
CA TRP A 171 -8.56 -11.74 -5.83
C TRP A 171 -9.13 -11.49 -7.24
N LYS A 172 -10.21 -12.19 -7.63
CA LYS A 172 -10.84 -12.00 -8.95
C LYS A 172 -11.49 -10.62 -9.04
N ALA A 173 -12.14 -10.19 -7.96
CA ALA A 173 -12.72 -8.86 -7.87
C ALA A 173 -11.61 -7.80 -7.95
N LEU A 174 -10.52 -7.97 -7.18
CA LEU A 174 -9.38 -7.07 -7.23
C LEU A 174 -8.72 -6.99 -8.61
N MET A 175 -8.57 -8.11 -9.33
CA MET A 175 -8.02 -8.11 -10.69
C MET A 175 -8.92 -7.40 -11.71
N SER A 176 -10.22 -7.33 -11.43
CA SER A 176 -11.19 -6.61 -12.27
C SER A 176 -11.26 -5.12 -11.97
N GLU A 177 -10.66 -4.65 -10.86
CA GLU A 177 -10.72 -3.24 -10.46
C GLU A 177 -10.06 -2.33 -11.50
N PRO A 178 -10.74 -1.24 -11.94
CA PRO A 178 -10.21 -0.34 -12.95
C PRO A 178 -8.84 0.26 -12.58
N MET A 179 -8.66 0.66 -11.32
CA MET A 179 -7.38 1.23 -10.84
C MET A 179 -6.23 0.24 -10.98
N TYR A 180 -6.44 -1.01 -10.54
CA TYR A 180 -5.43 -2.06 -10.66
C TYR A 180 -5.07 -2.30 -12.13
N ARG A 181 -6.07 -2.43 -13.00
CA ARG A 181 -5.83 -2.65 -14.44
C ARG A 181 -5.09 -1.48 -15.07
N LEU A 182 -5.43 -0.24 -14.74
CA LEU A 182 -4.76 0.94 -15.29
C LEU A 182 -3.30 1.02 -14.84
N ILE A 183 -3.02 0.86 -13.55
CA ILE A 183 -1.64 0.89 -13.02
C ILE A 183 -0.76 -0.21 -13.61
N THR A 184 -1.35 -1.38 -13.89
CA THR A 184 -0.61 -2.55 -14.38
C THR A 184 -0.48 -2.61 -15.90
N THR A 185 -1.35 -1.93 -16.66
CA THR A 185 -1.29 -1.84 -18.13
C THR A 185 -0.37 -0.71 -18.61
N VAL A 186 -0.23 0.37 -17.83
CA VAL A 186 0.65 1.51 -18.19
C VAL A 186 2.14 1.15 -18.08
N SER A 187 2.47 -0.05 -17.58
CA SER A 187 3.83 -0.52 -17.30
C SER A 187 4.47 -1.36 -18.44
N GLU A 188 3.98 -1.21 -19.69
CA GLU A 188 4.57 -1.84 -20.89
C GLU A 188 5.47 -0.89 -21.69
#